data_AF-A0A4V2LQI7-F1
#
_entry.id   AF-A0A4V2LQI7-F1
#
_cell.length_a   1.000
_cell.length_b   1.000
_cell.length_c   1.000
_cell.angle_alpha   90.00
_cell.angle_beta   90.00
_cell.angle_gamma   90.00
#
_symmetry.space_group_name_H-M   'P 1'
#
loop_
_entity.id
_entity.type
_entity.pdbx_description
1 polymer ?
#
loop_
_entity_poly.entity_id
_entity_poly.type
_entity_poly.pdbx_seq_one_letter_code
_entity_poly.pdbx_strand_id
1 'polypeptide(L)'
;MTKIAVLSTVIGNLEDIYNILQTNQYDKVLTIAKAYSSNLVVQYLLKRFYTYNPKRYIGKGYRLKPVDAAILITDAFESIHKNTSIPMKTFMKEKLVSGIKVDFKTKEVSIDPSKAANFITKFFAVSDRNAKKPELRFLEFRNIAYGNYQYLSIDELQKSYKSVPQEFQIGGSIFDSLSGELISGPEISKTTYQYHDPDGIDVFEDDPIPPQSQQNIQLDEIA
;
A
#
# COMPACT_ATOMS: atom_id res chain seq x y z
N MET A 1 6.32 18.37 -7.14
CA MET A 1 6.50 17.16 -7.97
C MET A 1 6.72 15.88 -7.17
N THR A 2 7.27 15.95 -5.96
CA THR A 2 7.69 14.80 -5.14
C THR A 2 6.58 13.79 -4.82
N LYS A 3 5.34 14.22 -4.59
CA LYS A 3 4.23 13.29 -4.24
C LYS A 3 3.86 12.33 -5.36
N ILE A 4 3.87 12.79 -6.62
CA ILE A 4 3.57 11.93 -7.79
C ILE A 4 4.66 10.87 -7.92
N ALA A 5 5.93 11.29 -7.88
CA ALA A 5 7.09 10.40 -7.96
C ALA A 5 7.10 9.34 -6.84
N VAL A 6 6.75 9.72 -5.61
CA VAL A 6 6.64 8.76 -4.51
C VAL A 6 5.46 7.81 -4.73
N LEU A 7 4.28 8.30 -5.13
CA LEU A 7 3.13 7.44 -5.40
C LEU A 7 3.38 6.47 -6.56
N SER A 8 4.12 6.86 -7.60
CA SER A 8 4.47 5.96 -8.71
C SER A 8 5.37 4.80 -8.31
N THR A 9 6.01 4.85 -7.14
CA THR A 9 6.75 3.69 -6.59
C THR A 9 5.83 2.62 -5.97
N VAL A 10 4.55 2.94 -5.76
CA VAL A 10 3.62 2.04 -5.06
C VAL A 10 2.26 1.86 -5.75
N ILE A 11 1.88 2.75 -6.68
CA ILE A 11 0.64 2.71 -7.46
C ILE A 11 0.97 2.52 -8.93
N GLY A 12 0.25 1.62 -9.60
CA GLY A 12 0.59 1.15 -10.96
C GLY A 12 0.07 1.99 -12.12
N ASN A 13 -0.72 3.04 -11.88
CA ASN A 13 -1.27 3.89 -12.94
C ASN A 13 -1.54 5.32 -12.48
N LEU A 14 -1.53 6.24 -13.44
CA LEU A 14 -1.67 7.68 -13.20
C LEU A 14 -3.08 8.10 -12.80
N GLU A 15 -4.12 7.40 -13.25
CA GLU A 15 -5.50 7.68 -12.87
C GLU A 15 -5.69 7.52 -11.35
N ASP A 16 -5.24 6.39 -10.80
CA ASP A 16 -5.28 6.14 -9.36
C ASP A 16 -4.43 7.18 -8.61
N ILE A 17 -3.24 7.52 -9.10
CA ILE A 17 -2.39 8.57 -8.50
C ILE A 17 -3.12 9.93 -8.48
N TYR A 18 -3.74 10.31 -9.59
CA TYR A 18 -4.54 11.53 -9.69
C TYR A 18 -5.69 11.52 -8.67
N ASN A 19 -6.45 10.42 -8.59
CA ASN A 19 -7.56 10.26 -7.65
C ASN A 19 -7.10 10.34 -6.18
N ILE A 20 -5.95 9.78 -5.85
CA ILE A 20 -5.36 9.84 -4.50
C ILE A 20 -5.02 11.29 -4.11
N LEU A 21 -4.44 12.05 -5.04
CA LEU A 21 -4.07 13.45 -4.81
C LEU A 21 -5.30 14.33 -4.71
N GLN A 22 -6.28 14.18 -5.61
CA GLN A 22 -7.55 14.92 -5.58
C GLN A 22 -8.33 14.70 -4.27
N THR A 23 -8.28 13.49 -3.73
CA THR A 23 -9.00 13.14 -2.50
C THR A 23 -8.18 13.34 -1.22
N ASN A 24 -6.98 13.93 -1.31
CA ASN A 24 -6.06 14.15 -0.19
C ASN A 24 -5.74 12.88 0.63
N GLN A 25 -5.60 11.74 -0.05
CA GLN A 25 -5.36 10.43 0.59
C GLN A 25 -3.89 9.99 0.60
N TYR A 26 -2.97 10.87 0.20
CA TYR A 26 -1.53 10.59 0.03
C TYR A 26 -0.91 9.79 1.20
N ASP A 27 -0.91 10.34 2.42
CA ASP A 27 -0.24 9.71 3.57
C ASP A 27 -0.88 8.37 3.95
N LYS A 28 -2.20 8.30 3.79
CA LYS A 28 -2.97 7.07 4.07
C LYS A 28 -2.61 5.98 3.08
N VAL A 29 -2.52 6.30 1.80
CA VAL A 29 -2.13 5.34 0.76
C VAL A 29 -0.71 4.86 0.95
N LEU A 30 0.25 5.72 1.27
CA LEU A 30 1.63 5.28 1.56
C LEU A 30 1.70 4.33 2.77
N THR A 31 0.94 4.63 3.82
CA THR A 31 0.84 3.75 4.99
C THR A 31 0.29 2.37 4.62
N ILE A 32 -0.73 2.33 3.76
CA ILE A 32 -1.38 1.10 3.32
C ILE A 32 -0.47 0.32 2.35
N ALA A 33 0.16 1.00 1.40
CA ALA A 33 1.09 0.41 0.45
C ALA A 33 2.27 -0.27 1.17
N LYS A 34 2.84 0.39 2.19
CA LYS A 34 3.87 -0.22 3.05
C LYS A 34 3.35 -1.47 3.77
N ALA A 35 2.11 -1.42 4.29
CA ALA A 35 1.52 -2.60 4.93
C ALA A 35 1.27 -3.73 3.92
N TYR A 36 0.87 -3.43 2.70
CA TYR A 36 0.67 -4.43 1.64
C TYR A 36 2.00 -5.08 1.24
N SER A 37 3.11 -4.34 1.24
CA SER A 37 4.43 -4.86 0.88
C SER A 37 5.17 -5.57 2.02
N SER A 38 4.89 -5.27 3.29
CA SER A 38 5.73 -5.78 4.39
C SER A 38 4.97 -6.32 5.61
N ASN A 39 3.68 -6.06 5.78
CA ASN A 39 2.95 -6.57 6.96
C ASN A 39 2.40 -7.96 6.66
N LEU A 40 3.01 -8.98 7.26
CA LEU A 40 2.69 -10.40 7.02
C LEU A 40 1.21 -10.74 7.27
N VAL A 41 0.57 -10.11 8.25
CA VAL A 41 -0.86 -10.33 8.55
C VAL A 41 -1.73 -9.73 7.45
N VAL A 42 -1.41 -8.51 7.01
CA VAL A 42 -2.13 -7.88 5.91
C VAL A 42 -1.94 -8.66 4.61
N GLN A 43 -0.72 -9.11 4.30
CA GLN A 43 -0.43 -9.95 3.13
C GLN A 43 -1.19 -11.27 3.16
N TYR A 44 -1.20 -11.94 4.32
CA TYR A 44 -1.94 -13.17 4.49
C TYR A 44 -3.44 -12.96 4.23
N LEU A 45 -4.02 -11.90 4.79
CA LEU A 45 -5.43 -11.58 4.58
C LEU A 45 -5.73 -11.17 3.13
N LEU A 46 -4.87 -10.39 2.47
CA LEU A 46 -4.99 -10.06 1.05
C LEU A 46 -5.03 -11.33 0.20
N LYS A 47 -4.04 -12.21 0.38
CA LYS A 47 -4.01 -13.51 -0.30
C LYS A 47 -5.27 -14.31 0.00
N ARG A 48 -5.69 -14.40 1.27
CA ARG A 48 -6.91 -15.12 1.67
C ARG A 48 -8.16 -14.56 0.98
N PHE A 49 -8.34 -13.25 0.94
CA PHE A 49 -9.52 -12.61 0.34
C PHE A 49 -9.53 -12.72 -1.19
N TYR A 50 -8.37 -12.61 -1.85
CA TYR A 50 -8.28 -12.76 -3.30
C TYR A 50 -8.39 -14.23 -3.76
N THR A 51 -7.85 -15.17 -2.99
CA THR A 51 -7.88 -16.60 -3.34
C THR A 51 -9.21 -17.26 -2.99
N TYR A 52 -9.77 -17.00 -1.80
CA TYR A 52 -10.95 -17.70 -1.31
C TYR A 52 -12.22 -16.84 -1.45
N ASN A 53 -12.90 -17.01 -2.59
CA ASN A 53 -14.16 -16.36 -2.94
C ASN A 53 -14.10 -14.81 -2.97
N PRO A 54 -13.28 -14.22 -3.86
CA PRO A 54 -13.11 -12.76 -3.97
C PRO A 54 -14.40 -12.01 -4.29
N LYS A 55 -15.31 -12.66 -5.04
CA LYS A 55 -16.64 -12.12 -5.37
C LYS A 55 -17.50 -11.83 -4.13
N ARG A 56 -17.19 -12.40 -2.97
CA ARG A 56 -17.84 -12.08 -1.70
C ARG A 56 -17.49 -10.66 -1.23
N TYR A 57 -16.24 -10.27 -1.41
CA TYR A 57 -15.67 -9.02 -0.90
C TYR A 57 -15.77 -7.87 -1.93
N ILE A 58 -15.83 -8.20 -3.21
CA ILE A 58 -15.91 -7.24 -4.31
C ILE A 58 -17.38 -7.09 -4.74
N GLY A 59 -17.94 -5.89 -4.53
CA GLY A 59 -19.27 -5.52 -5.05
C GLY A 59 -20.49 -6.10 -4.34
N LYS A 60 -20.35 -7.10 -3.47
CA LYS A 60 -21.49 -7.79 -2.80
C LYS A 60 -21.81 -7.34 -1.37
N GLY A 61 -21.11 -6.33 -0.84
CA GLY A 61 -21.44 -5.76 0.47
C GLY A 61 -21.34 -6.74 1.63
N TYR A 62 -20.39 -7.69 1.58
CA TYR A 62 -20.21 -8.66 2.65
C TYR A 62 -20.03 -7.96 4.00
N ARG A 63 -20.79 -8.41 4.99
CA ARG A 63 -20.78 -7.88 6.35
C ARG A 63 -19.92 -8.77 7.24
N LEU A 64 -18.86 -8.20 7.79
CA LEU A 64 -17.97 -8.84 8.75
C LEU A 64 -18.24 -8.25 10.14
N LYS A 65 -18.63 -9.08 11.11
CA LYS A 65 -18.79 -8.59 12.49
C LYS A 65 -17.42 -8.45 13.16
N PRO A 66 -17.28 -7.60 14.20
CA PRO A 66 -16.05 -7.47 14.96
C PRO A 66 -15.47 -8.79 15.49
N VAL A 67 -16.34 -9.72 15.93
CA VAL A 67 -15.91 -11.05 16.41
C VAL A 67 -15.32 -11.88 15.28
N ASP A 68 -15.95 -11.87 14.10
CA ASP A 68 -15.42 -12.56 12.91
C ASP A 68 -14.08 -11.95 12.45
N ALA A 69 -13.92 -10.63 12.60
CA ALA A 69 -12.65 -9.96 12.32
C ALA A 69 -11.55 -10.41 13.30
N ALA A 70 -11.87 -10.60 14.58
CA ALA A 70 -10.93 -11.14 15.56
C ALA A 70 -10.50 -12.56 15.20
N ILE A 71 -11.45 -13.43 14.82
CA ILE A 71 -11.16 -14.78 14.36
C ILE A 71 -10.25 -14.76 13.13
N LEU A 72 -10.55 -13.93 12.12
CA LEU A 72 -9.72 -13.82 10.91
C LEU A 72 -8.28 -13.41 11.22
N ILE A 73 -8.08 -12.48 12.15
CA ILE A 73 -6.75 -12.03 12.55
C ILE A 73 -6.03 -13.12 13.35
N THR A 74 -6.68 -13.75 14.33
CA THR A 74 -6.10 -14.86 15.10
C THR A 74 -5.70 -16.02 14.19
N ASP A 75 -6.58 -16.44 13.27
CA ASP A 75 -6.29 -17.45 12.25
C ASP A 75 -5.06 -17.08 11.41
N ALA A 76 -4.92 -15.80 11.04
CA ALA A 76 -3.78 -15.33 10.27
C ALA A 76 -2.49 -15.45 11.07
N PHE A 77 -2.48 -15.03 12.33
CA PHE A 77 -1.31 -15.19 13.20
C PHE A 77 -0.92 -16.65 13.39
N GLU A 78 -1.88 -17.53 13.67
CA GLU A 78 -1.61 -18.94 13.83
C GLU A 78 -1.06 -19.57 12.55
N SER A 79 -1.66 -19.23 11.41
CA SER A 79 -1.26 -19.78 10.11
C SER A 79 0.12 -19.29 9.70
N ILE A 80 0.41 -18.00 9.89
CA ILE A 80 1.74 -17.44 9.64
C ILE A 80 2.76 -18.09 10.58
N HIS A 81 2.46 -18.25 11.86
CA HIS A 81 3.38 -18.90 12.80
C HIS A 81 3.60 -20.38 12.48
N LYS A 82 2.60 -21.11 11.99
CA LYS A 82 2.74 -22.51 11.54
C LYS A 82 3.58 -22.61 10.27
N ASN A 83 3.42 -21.68 9.34
CA ASN A 83 4.06 -21.71 8.03
C ASN A 83 5.42 -21.01 7.97
N THR A 84 5.76 -20.23 8.99
CA THR A 84 7.05 -19.53 9.10
C THR A 84 7.78 -20.03 10.34
N SER A 85 9.08 -20.29 10.22
CA SER A 85 9.92 -20.60 11.39
C SER A 85 10.21 -19.38 12.28
N ILE A 86 9.47 -18.28 12.11
CA ILE A 86 9.67 -17.03 12.84
C ILE A 86 9.10 -17.19 14.26
N PRO A 87 9.90 -16.92 15.31
CA PRO A 87 9.42 -16.99 16.69
C PRO A 87 8.28 -16.00 16.95
N MET A 88 7.26 -16.41 17.70
CA MET A 88 6.11 -15.56 18.08
C MET A 88 6.55 -14.26 18.79
N LYS A 89 7.66 -14.31 19.54
CA LYS A 89 8.24 -13.12 20.19
C LYS A 89 8.69 -12.06 19.18
N THR A 90 9.17 -12.47 17.99
CA THR A 90 9.57 -11.57 16.91
C THR A 90 8.34 -10.92 16.27
N PHE A 91 7.29 -11.71 15.99
CA PHE A 91 5.99 -11.19 15.53
C PHE A 91 5.41 -10.11 16.44
N MET A 92 5.49 -10.32 17.74
CA MET A 92 5.01 -9.35 18.73
C MET A 92 5.84 -8.06 18.77
N LYS A 93 7.17 -8.16 18.56
CA LYS A 93 8.05 -6.99 18.48
C LYS A 93 7.79 -6.14 17.25
N GLU A 94 7.44 -6.77 16.13
CA GLU A 94 7.14 -6.07 14.87
C GLU A 94 5.79 -5.34 14.91
N LYS A 95 4.97 -5.54 15.95
CA LYS A 95 3.68 -4.88 16.15
C LYS A 95 2.77 -4.95 14.92
N LEU A 96 2.75 -6.10 14.25
CA LEU A 96 2.01 -6.30 13.00
C LEU A 96 0.51 -5.97 13.14
N VAL A 97 -0.06 -6.22 14.31
CA VAL A 97 -1.43 -5.81 14.68
C VAL A 97 -1.42 -5.17 16.06
N SER A 98 -1.91 -3.95 16.14
CA SER A 98 -2.04 -3.25 17.43
C SER A 98 -3.11 -3.91 18.31
N GLY A 99 -2.74 -4.22 19.54
CA GLY A 99 -3.66 -4.74 20.56
C GLY A 99 -3.85 -6.26 20.55
N ILE A 100 -3.06 -7.00 19.76
CA ILE A 100 -2.99 -8.44 19.89
C ILE A 100 -2.31 -8.85 21.20
N LYS A 101 -2.77 -9.93 21.79
CA LYS A 101 -2.25 -10.54 23.01
C LYS A 101 -1.87 -11.98 22.72
N VAL A 102 -0.75 -12.41 23.28
CA VAL A 102 -0.28 -13.80 23.21
C VAL A 102 -0.04 -14.28 24.62
N ASP A 103 -0.69 -15.37 24.99
CA ASP A 103 -0.34 -16.12 26.18
C ASP A 103 0.83 -17.05 25.82
N PHE A 104 2.03 -16.78 26.35
CA PHE A 104 3.21 -17.58 26.03
C PHE A 104 3.21 -18.97 26.70
N LYS A 105 2.35 -19.21 27.71
CA LYS A 105 2.20 -20.51 28.36
C LYS A 105 1.29 -21.42 27.55
N THR A 106 0.12 -20.91 27.15
CA THR A 106 -0.87 -21.68 26.36
C THR A 106 -0.67 -21.56 24.86
N LYS A 107 0.19 -20.62 24.41
CA LYS A 107 0.39 -20.19 23.01
C LYS A 107 -0.88 -19.63 22.35
N GLU A 108 -1.87 -19.26 23.15
CA GLU A 108 -3.13 -18.71 22.66
C GLU A 108 -2.96 -17.26 22.18
N VAL A 109 -3.54 -16.95 21.02
CA VAL A 109 -3.50 -15.63 20.41
C VAL A 109 -4.90 -15.02 20.43
N SER A 110 -5.05 -13.84 21.02
CA SER A 110 -6.34 -13.16 21.11
C SER A 110 -6.24 -11.68 20.78
N ILE A 111 -7.33 -11.11 20.28
CA ILE A 111 -7.47 -9.68 20.01
C ILE A 111 -8.89 -9.24 20.36
N ASP A 112 -9.00 -8.04 20.92
CA ASP A 112 -10.31 -7.43 21.17
C ASP A 112 -11.07 -7.23 19.84
N PRO A 113 -12.35 -7.64 19.75
CA PRO A 113 -13.15 -7.51 18.53
C PRO A 113 -13.18 -6.09 17.94
N SER A 114 -13.26 -5.06 18.78
CA SER A 114 -13.28 -3.67 18.30
C SER A 114 -11.93 -3.24 17.72
N LYS A 115 -10.82 -3.70 18.31
CA LYS A 115 -9.47 -3.49 17.76
C LYS A 115 -9.26 -4.26 16.46
N ALA A 116 -9.76 -5.49 16.37
CA ALA A 116 -9.73 -6.28 15.14
C ALA A 116 -10.50 -5.59 14.02
N ALA A 117 -11.71 -5.09 14.31
CA ALA A 117 -12.48 -4.31 13.34
C ALA A 117 -11.71 -3.05 12.89
N ASN A 118 -11.10 -2.31 13.81
CA ASN A 118 -10.27 -1.13 13.49
C ASN A 118 -9.05 -1.48 12.62
N PHE A 119 -8.46 -2.66 12.81
CA PHE A 119 -7.38 -3.13 11.97
C PHE A 119 -7.86 -3.37 10.54
N ILE A 120 -9.00 -4.04 10.36
CA ILE A 120 -9.55 -4.28 9.02
C ILE A 120 -9.95 -2.96 8.34
N THR A 121 -10.57 -2.01 9.05
CA THR A 121 -10.94 -0.71 8.48
C THR A 121 -9.77 0.15 8.07
N LYS A 122 -8.61 -0.03 8.73
CA LYS A 122 -7.39 0.70 8.39
C LYS A 122 -6.82 0.30 7.04
N PHE A 123 -6.86 -0.99 6.70
CA PHE A 123 -6.09 -1.53 5.57
C PHE A 123 -6.93 -2.02 4.40
N PHE A 124 -8.22 -2.28 4.56
CA PHE A 124 -9.07 -2.84 3.50
C PHE A 124 -10.19 -1.87 3.11
N ALA A 125 -10.74 -2.05 1.90
CA ALA A 125 -11.85 -1.23 1.41
C ALA A 125 -13.20 -1.63 2.04
N VAL A 126 -13.36 -1.28 3.32
CA VAL A 126 -14.57 -1.52 4.10
C VAL A 126 -15.18 -0.21 4.60
N SER A 127 -16.51 -0.18 4.71
CA SER A 127 -17.24 0.85 5.45
C SER A 127 -17.57 0.36 6.85
N ASP A 128 -17.17 1.10 7.88
CA ASP A 128 -17.51 0.79 9.28
C ASP A 128 -18.92 1.30 9.59
N ARG A 129 -19.86 0.38 9.81
CA ARG A 129 -21.25 0.69 10.12
C ARG A 129 -21.48 0.54 11.61
N ASN A 130 -22.19 1.51 12.19
CA ASN A 130 -22.54 1.55 13.61
C ASN A 130 -21.32 1.48 14.55
N ALA A 131 -20.21 2.15 14.20
CA ALA A 131 -18.96 2.11 14.99
C ALA A 131 -19.13 2.46 16.49
N LYS A 132 -20.12 3.28 16.84
CA LYS A 132 -20.44 3.69 18.22
C LYS A 132 -21.40 2.75 18.96
N LYS A 133 -21.90 1.69 18.31
CA LYS A 133 -22.87 0.71 18.85
C LYS A 133 -22.30 -0.70 18.68
N PRO A 134 -21.45 -1.17 19.60
CA PRO A 134 -20.69 -2.42 19.44
C PRO A 134 -21.52 -3.63 19.01
N GLU A 135 -22.71 -3.77 19.57
CA GLU A 135 -23.66 -4.86 19.33
C GLU A 135 -24.28 -4.85 17.93
N LEU A 136 -24.34 -3.68 17.28
CA LEU A 136 -24.83 -3.50 15.91
C LEU A 136 -23.71 -3.22 14.90
N ARG A 137 -22.46 -3.19 15.36
CA ARG A 137 -21.30 -2.82 14.54
C ARG A 137 -20.98 -3.92 13.53
N PHE A 138 -20.74 -3.53 12.28
CA PHE A 138 -20.23 -4.43 11.25
C PHE A 138 -19.44 -3.66 10.20
N LEU A 139 -18.52 -4.36 9.54
CA LEU A 139 -17.75 -3.85 8.42
C LEU A 139 -18.37 -4.33 7.12
N GLU A 140 -18.72 -3.39 6.25
CA GLU A 140 -19.29 -3.67 4.94
C GLU A 140 -18.20 -3.56 3.87
N PHE A 141 -17.79 -4.69 3.28
CA PHE A 141 -16.80 -4.72 2.22
C PHE A 141 -17.35 -4.07 0.94
N ARG A 142 -16.59 -3.09 0.42
CA ARG A 142 -16.81 -2.46 -0.89
C ARG A 142 -15.87 -3.07 -1.93
N ASN A 143 -14.63 -3.32 -1.51
CA ASN A 143 -13.60 -4.02 -2.26
C ASN A 143 -12.62 -4.67 -1.27
N ILE A 144 -11.58 -5.33 -1.76
CA ILE A 144 -10.50 -5.86 -0.93
C ILE A 144 -9.46 -4.76 -0.68
N ALA A 145 -8.79 -4.30 -1.75
CA ALA A 145 -7.77 -3.27 -1.66
C ALA A 145 -8.37 -1.89 -1.37
N TYR A 146 -7.75 -1.14 -0.45
CA TYR A 146 -8.20 0.19 -0.05
C TYR A 146 -8.30 1.15 -1.25
N GLY A 147 -9.41 1.88 -1.34
CA GLY A 147 -9.68 2.81 -2.45
C GLY A 147 -9.91 2.14 -3.80
N ASN A 148 -9.81 0.80 -3.88
CA ASN A 148 -9.78 0.06 -5.14
C ASN A 148 -8.68 0.56 -6.10
N TYR A 149 -7.55 1.04 -5.56
CA TYR A 149 -6.38 1.41 -6.35
C TYR A 149 -5.56 0.18 -6.75
N GLN A 150 -4.75 0.30 -7.81
CA GLN A 150 -3.79 -0.71 -8.24
C GLN A 150 -2.49 -0.52 -7.46
N TYR A 151 -2.30 -1.33 -6.42
CA TYR A 151 -1.07 -1.32 -5.64
C TYR A 151 -0.05 -2.26 -6.27
N LEU A 152 1.14 -1.76 -6.56
CA LEU A 152 2.21 -2.55 -7.20
C LEU A 152 2.58 -3.80 -6.40
N SER A 153 2.55 -3.73 -5.06
CA SER A 153 2.92 -4.88 -4.22
C SER A 153 1.94 -6.06 -4.24
N ILE A 154 0.74 -5.87 -4.82
CA ILE A 154 -0.30 -6.90 -4.93
C ILE A 154 -0.95 -6.93 -6.31
N ASP A 155 -0.27 -6.40 -7.32
CA ASP A 155 -0.76 -6.28 -8.69
C ASP A 155 -1.22 -7.64 -9.26
N GLU A 156 -0.44 -8.70 -9.05
CA GLU A 156 -0.74 -10.07 -9.49
C GLU A 156 -2.02 -10.62 -8.84
N LEU A 157 -2.29 -10.25 -7.57
CA LEU A 157 -3.54 -10.61 -6.91
C LEU A 157 -4.73 -9.82 -7.48
N GLN A 158 -4.51 -8.56 -7.88
CA GLN A 158 -5.54 -7.65 -8.37
C GLN A 158 -5.87 -7.83 -9.86
N LYS A 159 -4.94 -8.35 -10.67
CA LYS A 159 -5.01 -8.40 -12.14
C LYS A 159 -6.30 -9.01 -12.68
N SER A 160 -6.83 -10.02 -12.01
CA SER A 160 -8.08 -10.70 -12.39
C SER A 160 -9.36 -9.97 -11.96
N TYR A 161 -9.26 -8.89 -11.18
CA TYR A 161 -10.39 -8.25 -10.50
C TYR A 161 -10.44 -6.72 -10.64
N LYS A 162 -9.35 -6.07 -11.03
CA LYS A 162 -9.31 -4.64 -11.36
C LYS A 162 -8.84 -4.47 -12.80
N SER A 163 -9.71 -3.87 -13.61
CA SER A 163 -9.31 -3.32 -14.91
C SER A 163 -8.83 -1.89 -14.69
N VAL A 164 -7.67 -1.55 -15.23
CA VAL A 164 -7.19 -0.17 -15.30
C VAL A 164 -7.59 0.37 -16.67
N PRO A 165 -8.38 1.45 -16.75
CA PRO A 165 -8.64 2.13 -18.00
C PRO A 165 -7.33 2.51 -18.68
N GLN A 166 -7.20 2.22 -19.98
CA GLN A 166 -6.02 2.62 -20.75
C GLN A 166 -5.91 4.16 -20.82
N GLU A 167 -7.03 4.86 -20.74
CA GLU A 167 -7.11 6.30 -20.86
C GLU A 167 -7.86 6.89 -19.68
N PHE A 168 -7.47 8.10 -19.26
CA PHE A 168 -8.18 8.87 -18.25
C PHE A 168 -8.27 10.34 -18.61
N GLN A 169 -9.40 10.96 -18.26
CA GLN A 169 -9.71 12.34 -18.61
C GLN A 169 -9.42 13.28 -17.43
N ILE A 170 -8.68 14.36 -17.69
CA ILE A 170 -8.54 15.49 -16.78
C ILE A 170 -9.01 16.75 -17.51
N GLY A 171 -10.11 17.34 -17.04
CA GLY A 171 -10.71 18.50 -17.71
C GLY A 171 -11.08 18.19 -19.15
N GLY A 172 -10.57 18.96 -20.10
CA GLY A 172 -10.80 18.75 -21.54
C GLY A 172 -9.78 17.83 -22.24
N SER A 173 -8.85 17.23 -21.49
CA SER A 173 -7.74 16.44 -22.04
C SER A 173 -7.83 14.97 -21.62
N ILE A 174 -7.42 14.07 -22.51
CA ILE A 174 -7.36 12.62 -22.32
C ILE A 174 -5.89 12.20 -22.34
N PHE A 175 -5.49 11.40 -21.38
CA PHE A 175 -4.13 10.91 -21.21
C PHE A 175 -4.10 9.39 -21.20
N ASP A 176 -3.00 8.81 -21.67
CA ASP A 176 -2.71 7.41 -21.44
C ASP A 176 -2.38 7.19 -19.96
N SER A 177 -3.08 6.25 -19.32
CA SER A 177 -3.03 6.01 -17.87
C SER A 177 -1.69 5.45 -17.38
N LEU A 178 -0.85 4.93 -18.27
CA LEU A 178 0.43 4.32 -17.92
C LEU A 178 1.60 5.27 -18.18
N SER A 179 1.66 5.83 -19.39
CA SER A 179 2.74 6.72 -19.84
C SER A 179 2.52 8.18 -19.45
N GLY A 180 1.27 8.61 -19.29
CA GLY A 180 0.90 10.01 -19.07
C GLY A 180 0.96 10.87 -20.33
N GLU A 181 1.13 10.26 -21.51
CA GLU A 181 1.10 10.97 -22.78
C GLU A 181 -0.29 11.55 -23.04
N LEU A 182 -0.33 12.78 -23.56
CA LEU A 182 -1.56 13.42 -23.99
C LEU A 182 -2.05 12.74 -25.28
N ILE A 183 -3.22 12.10 -25.22
CA ILE A 183 -3.86 11.45 -26.37
C ILE A 183 -4.69 12.46 -27.15
N SER A 184 -5.48 13.28 -26.45
CA SER A 184 -6.32 14.31 -27.08
C SER A 184 -6.66 15.43 -26.11
N GLY A 185 -7.04 16.60 -26.65
CA GLY A 185 -7.39 17.79 -25.88
C GLY A 185 -6.45 18.97 -26.14
N PRO A 186 -6.64 20.11 -25.45
CA PRO A 186 -5.76 21.25 -25.60
C PRO A 186 -4.33 20.86 -25.23
N GLU A 187 -3.36 21.24 -26.08
CA GLU A 187 -1.95 21.11 -25.73
C GLU A 187 -1.71 21.88 -24.43
N ILE A 188 -1.30 21.15 -23.40
CA ILE A 188 -0.80 21.77 -22.19
C ILE A 188 0.55 22.35 -22.55
N SER A 189 0.59 23.65 -22.83
CA SER A 189 1.85 24.37 -22.97
C SER A 189 2.67 24.09 -21.72
N LYS A 190 3.83 23.42 -21.88
CA LYS A 190 4.82 23.21 -20.82
C LYS A 190 5.33 24.59 -20.40
N THR A 191 4.54 25.32 -19.63
CA THR A 191 5.09 26.39 -18.81
C THR A 191 5.97 25.66 -17.81
N THR A 192 7.27 25.88 -17.93
CA THR A 192 8.25 25.41 -16.96
C THR A 192 7.83 25.98 -15.62
N TYR A 193 7.05 25.23 -14.84
CA TYR A 193 6.80 25.54 -13.45
C TYR A 193 8.16 25.44 -12.77
N GLN A 194 8.83 26.58 -12.59
CA GLN A 194 9.94 26.69 -11.65
C GLN A 194 9.34 26.38 -10.28
N TYR A 195 9.50 25.13 -9.86
CA TYR A 195 9.14 24.68 -8.55
C TYR A 195 9.98 25.46 -7.54
N HIS A 196 9.34 26.35 -6.78
CA HIS A 196 9.97 26.99 -5.63
C HIS A 196 9.68 26.09 -4.44
N ASP A 197 10.68 25.35 -3.98
CA ASP A 197 10.59 24.60 -2.73
C ASP A 197 10.47 25.60 -1.57
N PRO A 198 9.39 25.58 -0.76
CA PRO A 198 9.26 26.46 0.40
C PRO A 198 10.26 26.12 1.52
N ASP A 199 10.77 24.88 1.53
CA ASP A 199 11.60 24.34 2.61
C ASP A 199 13.07 24.13 2.19
N GLY A 200 13.42 24.39 0.93
CA GLY A 200 14.81 24.55 0.47
C GLY A 200 15.76 23.37 0.70
N ILE A 201 15.26 22.15 0.94
CA ILE A 201 16.13 20.99 1.11
C ILE A 201 16.47 20.42 -0.27
N ASP A 202 17.58 20.91 -0.82
CA ASP A 202 18.24 20.30 -1.97
C ASP A 202 18.89 18.97 -1.52
N VAL A 203 18.25 17.84 -1.84
CA VAL A 203 18.76 16.49 -1.56
C VAL A 203 19.63 15.94 -2.70
N PHE A 204 19.99 16.78 -3.66
CA PHE A 204 20.92 16.44 -4.75
C PHE A 204 22.04 17.47 -4.87
N GLU A 205 22.70 17.81 -3.76
CA GLU A 205 24.11 18.20 -3.87
C GLU A 205 24.91 16.92 -4.09
N ASP A 206 25.34 16.72 -5.35
CA ASP A 206 26.38 15.76 -5.69
C ASP A 206 27.61 16.05 -4.82
N ASP A 207 27.95 15.13 -3.90
CA ASP A 207 29.23 15.19 -3.19
C ASP A 207 30.35 15.36 -4.23
N PRO A 208 31.21 16.40 -4.13
CA PRO A 208 32.27 16.60 -5.09
C PRO A 208 33.19 15.37 -5.10
N ILE A 209 33.26 14.72 -6.25
CA ILE A 209 34.19 13.62 -6.51
C ILE A 209 35.60 14.12 -6.15
N PRO A 210 36.30 13.52 -5.17
CA PRO A 210 37.64 13.95 -4.84
C PRO A 210 38.56 13.75 -6.05
N PRO A 211 39.46 14.70 -6.34
CA PRO A 211 40.33 14.61 -7.50
C PRO A 211 41.16 13.33 -7.42
N GLN A 212 41.05 12.49 -8.45
CA GLN A 212 41.91 11.33 -8.61
C GLN A 212 43.35 11.82 -8.71
N SER A 213 44.15 11.50 -7.69
CA SER A 213 45.60 11.67 -7.72
C SER A 213 46.15 10.88 -8.91
N GLN A 214 46.69 11.59 -9.90
CA GLN A 214 47.47 11.01 -10.98
C GLN A 214 48.65 10.24 -10.37
N GLN A 215 48.53 8.92 -10.31
CA GLN A 215 49.70 8.07 -10.13
C GLN A 215 50.39 7.94 -11.49
N ASN A 216 51.52 8.63 -11.61
CA ASN A 216 52.55 8.37 -12.60
C ASN A 216 52.85 6.88 -12.64
N ILE A 217 52.48 6.22 -13.74
CA ILE A 217 53.07 4.93 -14.10
C ILE A 217 54.27 5.27 -14.98
N GLN A 218 55.45 5.16 -14.37
CA GLN A 218 56.73 5.13 -15.06
C GLN A 218 56.76 3.85 -15.90
N LEU A 219 56.82 3.99 -17.22
CA LEU A 219 57.09 2.89 -18.15
C LEU A 219 58.61 2.65 -18.13
N ASP A 220 59.04 1.59 -17.45
CA ASP A 220 60.39 1.05 -17.64
C ASP A 220 60.45 0.32 -18.98
N GLU A 221 61.35 0.80 -19.84
CA GLU A 221 61.77 0.16 -21.07
C GLU A 221 62.42 -1.20 -20.77
N ILE A 222 61.99 -2.24 -21.48
CA ILE A 222 62.76 -3.47 -21.66
C ILE A 222 63.08 -3.58 -23.15
N ALA A 223 64.31 -3.21 -23.49
CA ALA A 223 65.12 -3.80 -24.55
C ALA A 223 66.57 -3.82 -24.08
#